data_AF-A0A2N5CRU6-F1
#
_entry.id   AF-A0A2N5CRU6-F1
#
_cell.length_a   1.000
_cell.length_b   1.000
_cell.length_c   1.000
_cell.angle_alpha   90.00
_cell.angle_beta   90.00
_cell.angle_gamma   90.00
#
_symmetry.space_group_name_H-M   'P 1'
#
loop_
_entity.id
_entity.type
_entity.pdbx_description
1 polymer ?
#
loop_
_entity_poly.entity_id
_entity_poly.type
_entity_poly.pdbx_seq_one_letter_code
_entity_poly.pdbx_strand_id
1 'polypeptide(L)'
;MRKSSAVPRTGQGALTIARQSQEIAFSLLVSSGPAGRRTGKGSLTGEPEAMRRAFRAGDARLTLDDGTEHQIAIVAHSEGDGTAYFELR
;
A
#
# COMPACT_ATOMS: atom_id res chain seq x y z
N MET A 1 -23.47 -15.66 -6.33
CA MET A 1 -22.44 -14.62 -6.60
C MET A 1 -21.08 -15.28 -6.67
N ARG A 2 -20.41 -15.27 -7.83
CA ARG A 2 -19.00 -15.65 -7.89
C ARG A 2 -18.19 -14.49 -7.29
N LYS A 3 -17.55 -14.70 -6.14
CA LYS A 3 -16.47 -13.81 -5.68
C LYS A 3 -15.42 -13.86 -6.78
N SER A 4 -15.34 -12.82 -7.62
CA SER A 4 -14.16 -12.64 -8.46
C SER A 4 -13.00 -12.47 -7.50
N SER A 5 -12.18 -13.51 -7.35
CA SER A 5 -10.89 -13.43 -6.70
C SER A 5 -10.05 -12.50 -7.58
N ALA A 6 -10.17 -11.19 -7.36
CA ALA A 6 -9.26 -10.23 -7.96
C ALA A 6 -7.87 -10.68 -7.51
N VAL A 7 -6.99 -10.98 -8.48
CA VAL A 7 -5.62 -11.34 -8.17
C VAL A 7 -4.93 -10.07 -7.68
N PRO A 8 -4.34 -10.06 -6.48
CA PRO A 8 -3.57 -8.91 -6.02
C PRO A 8 -2.44 -8.63 -7.00
N ARG A 9 -2.26 -7.35 -7.36
CA ARG A 9 -1.04 -6.93 -8.03
C ARG A 9 0.07 -6.89 -6.99
N THR A 10 1.15 -7.62 -7.23
CA THR A 10 2.33 -7.64 -6.36
C THR A 10 3.56 -7.20 -7.14
N GLY A 11 4.50 -6.54 -6.48
CA GLY A 11 5.74 -6.11 -7.12
C GLY A 11 6.66 -5.36 -6.16
N GLN A 12 7.75 -4.82 -6.70
CA GLN A 12 8.59 -3.86 -6.01
C GLN A 12 8.15 -2.45 -6.42
N GLY A 13 8.05 -1.56 -5.45
CA GLY A 13 7.68 -0.17 -5.68
C GLY A 13 8.47 0.74 -4.75
N ALA A 14 8.02 1.99 -4.64
CA ALA A 14 8.60 2.95 -3.72
C ALA A 14 7.54 3.50 -2.76
N LEU A 15 7.84 3.46 -1.45
CA LEU A 15 7.04 4.12 -0.43
C LEU A 15 7.67 5.46 -0.09
N THR A 16 6.95 6.56 -0.36
CA THR A 16 7.38 7.91 -0.01
C THR A 16 6.60 8.43 1.20
N ILE A 17 7.34 8.79 2.25
CA ILE A 17 6.82 9.40 3.49
C ILE A 17 7.65 10.64 3.78
N ALA A 18 7.02 11.79 4.02
CA ALA A 18 7.71 13.05 4.34
C ALA A 18 8.87 13.40 3.37
N ARG A 19 8.69 13.13 2.06
CA ARG A 19 9.69 13.30 0.98
C ARG A 19 10.87 12.33 0.98
N GLN A 20 10.91 11.37 1.90
CA GLN A 20 11.87 10.27 1.89
C GLN A 20 11.24 9.07 1.20
N SER A 21 11.92 8.54 0.20
CA SER A 21 11.46 7.39 -0.58
C SER A 21 12.33 6.17 -0.30
N GLN A 22 11.70 5.02 -0.18
CA GLN A 22 12.37 3.74 0.01
C GLN A 22 11.75 2.67 -0.87
N GLU A 23 12.56 1.71 -1.31
CA GLU A 23 12.06 0.52 -2.00
C GLU A 23 11.20 -0.32 -1.04
N ILE A 24 10.11 -0.88 -1.57
CA ILE A 24 9.15 -1.67 -0.80
C ILE A 24 8.52 -2.74 -1.66
N ALA A 25 8.31 -3.94 -1.08
CA ALA A 25 7.45 -4.93 -1.70
C ALA A 25 5.98 -4.56 -1.43
N PHE A 26 5.12 -4.59 -2.44
CA PHE A 26 3.70 -4.30 -2.29
C PHE A 26 2.82 -5.47 -2.72
N SER A 27 1.62 -5.52 -2.15
CA SER A 27 0.48 -6.28 -2.64
C SER A 27 -0.73 -5.36 -2.63
N LEU A 28 -1.38 -5.16 -3.78
CA LEU A 28 -2.48 -4.22 -3.96
C LEU A 28 -3.67 -4.89 -4.64
N LEU A 29 -4.82 -4.83 -3.98
CA LEU A 29 -6.11 -5.16 -4.56
C LEU A 29 -6.88 -3.88 -4.84
N VAL A 30 -7.15 -3.60 -6.11
CA VAL A 30 -7.99 -2.49 -6.53
C VAL A 30 -9.37 -3.02 -6.93
N SER A 31 -10.41 -2.35 -6.46
CA SER A 31 -11.78 -2.58 -6.86
C SER A 31 -12.43 -1.27 -7.32
N SER A 32 -13.14 -1.36 -8.44
CA SER A 32 -13.95 -0.25 -8.97
C SER A 32 -15.25 -0.17 -8.18
N GLY A 33 -15.45 0.92 -7.45
CA GLY A 33 -16.70 1.20 -6.75
C GLY A 33 -17.74 1.87 -7.65
N PRO A 34 -18.98 2.02 -7.16
CA PRO A 34 -20.01 2.83 -7.82
C PRO A 34 -19.51 4.25 -8.09
N ALA A 35 -19.93 4.85 -9.20
CA ALA A 35 -19.53 6.19 -9.65
C ALA A 35 -18.03 6.37 -10.00
N GLY A 36 -17.31 5.29 -10.32
CA GLY A 36 -15.93 5.36 -10.83
C GLY A 36 -14.88 5.61 -9.74
N ARG A 37 -15.27 5.61 -8.47
CA ARG A 37 -14.34 5.71 -7.34
C ARG A 37 -13.52 4.43 -7.24
N ARG A 38 -12.19 4.54 -7.31
CA ARG A 38 -11.30 3.41 -7.06
C ARG A 38 -11.18 3.24 -5.55
N THR A 39 -11.49 2.05 -5.07
CA THR A 39 -11.15 1.62 -3.71
C THR A 39 -10.06 0.58 -3.82
N GLY A 40 -9.23 0.47 -2.81
CA GLY A 40 -8.25 -0.60 -2.79
C GLY A 40 -7.66 -0.78 -1.41
N LYS A 41 -7.17 -1.98 -1.15
CA LYS A 41 -6.48 -2.34 0.08
C LYS A 41 -5.24 -3.13 -0.28
N GLY A 42 -4.25 -3.07 0.58
CA GLY A 42 -3.00 -3.76 0.31
C GLY A 42 -2.12 -3.91 1.54
N SER A 43 -0.99 -4.54 1.30
CA SER A 43 0.10 -4.65 2.27
C SER A 43 1.41 -4.18 1.66
N LEU A 44 2.28 -3.70 2.53
CA LEU A 44 3.66 -3.31 2.25
C LEU A 44 4.57 -4.16 3.11
N THR A 45 5.67 -4.65 2.54
CA THR A 45 6.67 -5.42 3.28
C THR A 45 8.04 -4.82 3.02
N GLY A 46 8.77 -4.57 4.10
CA GLY A 46 10.13 -4.03 4.10
C GLY A 46 10.67 -3.89 5.51
N GLU A 47 11.56 -2.93 5.72
CA GLU A 47 12.20 -2.73 7.03
C GLU A 47 11.17 -2.44 8.16
N PRO A 48 11.22 -3.15 9.31
CA PRO A 48 10.25 -2.95 10.40
C PRO A 48 10.16 -1.52 10.90
N GLU A 49 11.30 -0.83 11.04
CA GLU A 49 11.29 0.57 11.45
C GLU A 49 10.63 1.49 10.42
N ALA A 50 10.80 1.19 9.14
CA ALA A 50 10.15 1.95 8.08
C ALA A 50 8.63 1.78 8.12
N MET A 51 8.13 0.55 8.31
CA MET A 51 6.69 0.30 8.42
C MET A 51 6.09 0.97 9.65
N ARG A 52 6.82 0.98 10.77
CA ARG A 52 6.42 1.72 11.97
C ARG A 52 6.37 3.23 11.70
N ARG A 53 7.34 3.80 10.98
CA ARG A 53 7.33 5.22 10.58
C ARG A 53 6.16 5.53 9.64
N ALA A 54 5.89 4.65 8.68
CA ALA A 54 4.77 4.76 7.75
C ALA A 54 3.43 4.81 8.49
N PHE A 55 3.22 3.90 9.43
CA PHE A 55 2.02 3.87 10.25
C PHE A 55 1.87 5.14 11.10
N ARG A 56 2.95 5.62 11.72
CA ARG A 56 2.92 6.87 12.50
C ARG A 56 2.63 8.12 11.66
N ALA A 57 3.09 8.15 10.40
CA ALA A 57 2.77 9.23 9.48
C ALA A 57 1.29 9.23 9.06
N GLY A 58 0.64 8.07 9.10
CA GLY A 58 -0.76 7.87 8.73
C GLY A 58 -0.98 7.83 7.21
N ASP A 59 -0.34 8.74 6.48
CA ASP A 59 -0.46 8.86 5.02
C ASP A 59 0.88 8.73 4.32
N ALA A 60 0.86 8.09 3.16
CA ALA A 60 2.03 7.89 2.32
C ALA A 60 1.65 7.90 0.83
N ARG A 61 2.69 7.95 -0.01
CA ARG A 61 2.56 7.72 -1.45
C ARG A 61 3.22 6.39 -1.80
N LEU A 62 2.48 5.54 -2.48
CA LEU A 62 3.00 4.30 -3.07
C LEU A 62 3.15 4.50 -4.57
N THR A 63 4.38 4.40 -5.06
CA THR A 63 4.68 4.33 -6.49
C THR A 63 4.89 2.87 -6.86
N LEU A 64 4.13 2.35 -7.83
CA LEU A 64 4.23 0.97 -8.31
C LEU A 64 5.41 0.81 -9.28
N ASP A 65 5.73 -0.43 -9.64
CA ASP A 65 6.77 -0.80 -10.61
C ASP A 65 6.59 -0.18 -12.01
N ASP A 66 5.34 0.10 -12.42
CA ASP A 66 5.02 0.77 -13.69
C ASP A 66 5.01 2.31 -13.60
N GLY A 67 5.40 2.87 -12.45
CA GLY A 67 5.37 4.31 -12.19
C GLY A 67 4.02 4.88 -11.78
N THR A 68 2.96 4.06 -11.68
CA THR A 68 1.65 4.50 -11.18
C THR A 68 1.78 4.93 -9.72
N GLU A 69 1.26 6.12 -9.39
CA GLU A 69 1.24 6.62 -8.02
C GLU A 69 -0.14 6.50 -7.37
N HIS A 70 -0.16 6.06 -6.12
CA HIS A 70 -1.33 6.00 -5.27
C HIS A 70 -1.10 6.74 -3.96
N GLN A 71 -2.05 7.61 -3.58
CA GLN A 71 -2.14 8.05 -2.19
C GLN A 71 -2.77 6.95 -1.35
N ILE A 72 -2.12 6.63 -0.25
CA ILE A 72 -2.53 5.55 0.63
C ILE A 72 -2.57 6.03 2.07
N ALA A 73 -3.53 5.50 2.84
CA ALA A 73 -3.57 5.62 4.29
C ALA A 73 -3.07 4.30 4.90
N ILE A 74 -2.08 4.35 5.77
CA ILE A 74 -1.58 3.19 6.51
C ILE A 74 -2.50 2.97 7.71
N VAL A 75 -3.15 1.80 7.77
CA VAL A 75 -4.21 1.50 8.74
C VAL A 75 -3.78 0.53 9.83
N ALA A 76 -2.72 -0.25 9.59
CA ALA A 76 -2.15 -1.16 10.59
C ALA A 76 -0.69 -1.51 10.23
N HIS A 77 0.05 -2.04 11.20
CA HIS A 77 1.32 -2.72 10.96
C HIS A 77 1.54 -3.86 11.95
N SER A 78 2.35 -4.83 11.57
CA SER A 78 2.83 -5.88 12.47
C SER A 78 4.09 -5.38 13.19
N GLU A 79 4.12 -5.48 14.51
CA GLU A 79 5.34 -5.19 15.28
C GLU A 79 6.39 -6.28 15.02
N GLY A 80 7.61 -5.87 14.64
CA GLY A 80 8.73 -6.79 14.40
C GLY A 80 8.77 -7.52 13.05
N ASP A 81 7.65 -7.58 12.32
CA ASP A 81 7.50 -8.43 11.11
C ASP A 81 7.54 -7.66 9.78
N GLY A 82 7.99 -6.41 9.79
CA GLY A 82 8.27 -5.67 8.55
C GLY A 82 7.06 -5.40 7.65
N THR A 83 5.84 -5.60 8.13
CA THR A 83 4.63 -5.54 7.30
C THR A 83 3.67 -4.45 7.78
N ALA A 84 3.17 -3.64 6.84
CA ALA A 84 2.11 -2.65 7.05
C ALA A 84 0.92 -2.90 6.11
N TYR A 85 -0.27 -2.49 6.52
CA TYR A 85 -1.50 -2.59 5.74
C TYR A 85 -2.03 -1.19 5.44
N PHE A 86 -2.60 -1.02 4.24
CA PHE A 86 -3.07 0.27 3.77
C PHE A 86 -4.37 0.20 2.98
N GLU A 87 -4.99 1.36 2.81
CA GLU A 87 -6.12 1.58 1.91
C GLU A 87 -5.83 2.73 0.94
N LEU A 88 -6.35 2.63 -0.30
CA LEU A 88 -6.30 3.72 -1.26
C LEU A 88 -7.20 4.87 -0.81
N ARG A 89 -6.79 6.11 -1.10
CA ARG A 89 -7.61 7.31 -0.91
C ARG A 89 -8.40 7.71 -2.16
#